data_AF-A0A5E6N8P8-F1
#
_entry.id   AF-A0A5E6N8P8-F1
#
_cell.length_a   1.000
_cell.length_b   1.000
_cell.length_c   1.000
_cell.angle_alpha   90.00
_cell.angle_beta   90.00
_cell.angle_gamma   90.00
#
_symmetry.space_group_name_H-M   'P 1'
#
loop_
_entity.id
_entity.type
_entity.pdbx_description
1 polymer ?
#
loop_
_entity_poly.entity_id
_entity_poly.type
_entity_poly.pdbx_seq_one_letter_code
_entity_poly.pdbx_strand_id
1 'polypeptide(L)'
;MELNALTAISPIDGRYFDKTNTLSEIFSEFGLIKYRVLIEVKWLQSMADNDGITEVGAFSQEAADFLTNIASNFSLADAQAVK
;
A
#
# COMPACT_ATOMS: atom_id res chain seq x y z
N MET A 1 -6.58 -8.66 18.62
CA MET A 1 -6.85 -7.75 19.74
C MET A 1 -6.96 -6.36 19.14
N GLU A 2 -8.09 -5.67 19.29
CA GLU A 2 -8.18 -4.29 18.85
C GLU A 2 -7.20 -3.42 19.66
N LEU A 3 -6.57 -2.46 18.99
CA LEU A 3 -5.62 -1.56 19.63
C LEU A 3 -6.39 -0.65 20.59
N ASN A 4 -6.01 -0.63 21.87
CA ASN A 4 -6.58 0.26 22.87
C ASN A 4 -5.47 1.18 23.40
N ALA A 5 -5.74 2.48 23.47
CA ALA A 5 -4.75 3.47 23.89
C ALA A 5 -4.21 3.25 25.32
N LEU A 6 -4.99 2.63 26.20
CA LEU A 6 -4.59 2.31 27.58
C LEU A 6 -3.69 1.06 27.67
N THR A 7 -3.73 0.18 26.66
CA THR A 7 -2.91 -1.05 26.62
C THR A 7 -1.75 -0.95 25.63
N ALA A 8 -1.64 0.16 24.89
CA ALA A 8 -0.54 0.41 23.98
C ALA A 8 0.80 0.47 24.73
N ILE A 9 1.80 -0.27 24.23
CA ILE A 9 3.16 -0.27 24.81
C ILE A 9 3.86 1.06 24.55
N SER A 10 3.73 1.60 23.34
CA SER A 10 4.28 2.88 22.94
C SER A 10 3.27 4.01 23.20
N PRO A 11 3.68 5.15 23.77
CA PRO A 11 2.79 6.31 23.93
C PRO A 11 2.39 6.96 22.60
N ILE A 12 3.14 6.71 21.51
CA ILE A 12 2.81 7.20 20.16
C ILE A 12 1.47 6.65 19.68
N ASP A 13 1.20 5.37 19.97
CA ASP A 13 -0.04 4.67 19.60
C ASP A 13 -1.08 4.67 20.74
N GLY A 14 -0.79 5.38 21.84
CA GLY A 14 -1.62 5.48 23.03
C GLY A 14 -1.88 6.93 23.41
N ARG A 15 -1.21 7.42 24.46
CA ARG A 15 -1.39 8.77 25.03
C ARG A 15 -1.36 9.89 23.99
N TYR A 16 -0.53 9.77 22.95
CA TYR A 16 -0.33 10.81 21.94
C TYR A 16 -0.94 10.47 20.59
N PHE A 17 -1.80 9.45 20.50
CA PHE A 17 -2.37 8.99 19.23
C PHE A 17 -3.11 10.12 18.48
N ASP A 18 -3.84 10.98 19.18
CA ASP A 18 -4.52 12.13 18.55
C ASP A 18 -3.57 13.15 17.90
N LYS A 19 -2.26 13.09 18.23
CA LYS A 19 -1.21 13.92 17.62
C LYS A 19 -0.45 13.22 16.50
N THR A 20 -0.56 11.89 16.41
CA THR A 20 0.26 11.05 15.52
C THR A 20 -0.59 10.23 14.54
N ASN A 21 -1.92 10.18 14.70
CA ASN A 21 -2.79 9.33 13.88
C ASN A 21 -2.66 9.60 12.37
N THR A 22 -2.40 10.84 11.95
CA THR A 22 -2.17 11.21 10.54
C THR A 22 -0.92 10.55 9.94
N LEU A 23 0.03 10.14 10.78
CA LEU A 23 1.24 9.43 10.36
C LEU A 23 1.00 7.95 10.10
N SER A 24 -0.10 7.38 10.60
CA SER A 24 -0.38 5.95 10.52
C SER A 24 -0.57 5.45 9.09
N GLU A 25 -1.04 6.29 8.16
CA GLU A 25 -1.16 5.91 6.75
C GLU A 25 0.20 5.71 6.04
N ILE A 26 1.30 6.17 6.65
CA ILE A 26 2.65 6.11 6.07
C ILE A 26 3.56 5.21 6.89
N PHE A 27 3.57 5.37 8.21
CA PHE A 27 4.56 4.75 9.11
C PHE A 27 4.04 3.53 9.88
N SER A 28 2.87 3.00 9.53
CA SER A 28 2.39 1.73 10.05
C SER A 28 2.75 0.56 9.12
N GLU A 29 2.53 -0.67 9.58
CA GLU A 29 2.60 -1.87 8.75
C GLU A 29 1.62 -1.78 7.57
N PHE A 30 0.41 -1.24 7.78
CA PHE A 30 -0.55 -0.97 6.70
C PHE A 30 0.03 0.00 5.67
N GLY A 31 0.60 1.13 6.12
CA GLY A 31 1.24 2.11 5.23
C GLY A 31 2.39 1.49 4.44
N LEU A 32 3.27 0.75 5.11
CA LEU A 32 4.37 0.04 4.48
C LEU A 32 3.88 -0.92 3.37
N ILE A 33 2.87 -1.76 3.67
CA ILE A 33 2.33 -2.71 2.69
C ILE A 33 1.67 -1.97 1.53
N LYS A 34 0.84 -0.95 1.81
CA LYS A 34 0.18 -0.12 0.79
C LYS A 34 1.18 0.46 -0.21
N TYR A 35 2.26 1.06 0.28
CA TYR A 35 3.26 1.66 -0.59
C TYR A 35 4.13 0.61 -1.30
N ARG A 36 4.37 -0.57 -0.72
CA ARG A 36 5.02 -1.69 -1.43
C ARG A 36 4.18 -2.14 -2.62
N VAL A 37 2.88 -2.36 -2.43
CA VAL A 37 1.97 -2.74 -3.52
C VAL A 37 1.92 -1.67 -4.61
N LEU A 38 1.86 -0.39 -4.23
CA LEU A 38 1.92 0.72 -5.18
C LEU A 38 3.19 0.66 -6.04
N ILE A 39 4.35 0.45 -5.43
CA ILE A 39 5.63 0.40 -6.15
C ILE A 39 5.70 -0.80 -7.07
N GLU A 40 5.28 -1.98 -6.63
CA GLU A 40 5.29 -3.19 -7.48
C GLU A 40 4.37 -3.05 -8.70
N VAL A 41 3.18 -2.46 -8.51
CA VAL A 41 2.26 -2.14 -9.62
C VAL A 41 2.91 -1.18 -10.61
N LYS A 42 3.48 -0.07 -10.11
CA LYS A 42 4.15 0.92 -10.97
C LYS A 42 5.38 0.35 -11.66
N TRP A 43 6.11 -0.53 -10.99
CA TRP A 43 7.27 -1.20 -11.56
C TRP A 43 6.86 -2.09 -12.73
N LEU A 44 5.79 -2.89 -12.57
CA LEU A 44 5.26 -3.71 -13.65
C LEU A 44 4.76 -2.87 -14.83
N GLN A 45 4.05 -1.78 -14.58
CA GLN A 45 3.63 -0.83 -15.63
C GLN A 45 4.85 -0.22 -16.33
N SER A 46 5.88 0.19 -15.59
CA SER A 46 7.12 0.72 -16.15
C SER A 46 7.88 -0.30 -17.00
N MET A 47 7.77 -1.60 -16.71
CA MET A 47 8.37 -2.63 -17.56
C MET A 47 7.58 -2.79 -18.87
N ALA A 48 6.24 -2.78 -18.79
CA ALA A 48 5.37 -2.87 -19.97
C ALA A 48 5.50 -1.65 -20.90
N ASP A 49 5.77 -0.47 -20.35
CA ASP A 49 5.97 0.77 -21.10
C ASP A 49 7.40 0.90 -21.69
N ASN A 50 8.26 -0.10 -21.49
CA ASN A 50 9.63 -0.09 -21.98
C ASN A 50 9.77 -0.98 -23.22
N ASP A 51 9.88 -0.35 -24.40
CA ASP A 51 10.09 -1.03 -25.69
C ASP A 51 11.33 -1.96 -25.72
N GLY A 52 12.29 -1.78 -24.81
CA GLY A 52 13.46 -2.63 -24.68
C GLY A 52 13.21 -3.97 -23.98
N ILE A 53 12.04 -4.18 -23.35
CA ILE A 53 11.68 -5.40 -22.62
C ILE A 53 10.61 -6.15 -23.42
N THR A 54 11.04 -6.99 -24.36
CA THR A 54 10.13 -7.67 -25.29
C THR A 54 9.24 -8.73 -24.65
N GLU A 55 9.63 -9.25 -23.49
CA GLU A 55 8.91 -10.27 -22.72
C GLU A 55 7.66 -9.70 -22.02
N VAL A 56 7.60 -8.37 -21.86
CA VAL A 56 6.48 -7.66 -21.22
C VAL A 56 6.00 -6.58 -22.17
N GLY A 57 5.05 -6.93 -23.04
CA GLY A 57 4.45 -5.96 -23.96
C GLY A 57 3.58 -4.92 -23.24
N ALA A 58 3.29 -3.82 -23.94
CA ALA A 58 2.39 -2.77 -23.48
C ALA A 58 1.02 -3.34 -23.07
N PHE A 59 0.52 -2.88 -21.92
CA PHE A 59 -0.78 -3.31 -21.44
C PHE A 59 -1.92 -2.63 -22.19
N SER A 60 -3.07 -3.31 -22.26
CA SER A 60 -4.31 -2.67 -22.69
C SER A 60 -4.75 -1.63 -21.65
N GLN A 61 -5.60 -0.69 -22.04
CA GLN A 61 -6.13 0.31 -21.12
C GLN A 61 -6.85 -0.35 -19.93
N GLU A 62 -7.62 -1.41 -20.18
CA GLU A 62 -8.35 -2.14 -19.14
C GLU A 62 -7.40 -2.78 -18.12
N ALA A 63 -6.29 -3.37 -18.59
CA ALA A 63 -5.28 -3.96 -17.71
C ALA A 63 -4.53 -2.89 -16.92
N ALA A 64 -4.17 -1.76 -17.54
CA ALA A 64 -3.54 -0.64 -16.88
C ALA A 64 -4.45 -0.01 -15.80
N ASP A 65 -5.74 0.13 -16.08
CA ASP A 65 -6.74 0.65 -15.13
C ASP A 65 -6.96 -0.33 -13.98
N PHE A 66 -7.03 -1.63 -14.26
CA PHE A 66 -7.13 -2.66 -13.24
C PHE A 66 -5.95 -2.62 -12.26
N LEU A 67 -4.72 -2.56 -12.77
CA LEU A 67 -3.50 -2.43 -11.97
C LEU A 67 -3.51 -1.15 -11.13
N THR A 68 -3.87 -0.02 -11.74
CA THR A 68 -3.97 1.27 -11.04
C THR A 68 -5.01 1.20 -9.91
N ASN A 69 -6.14 0.52 -10.13
CA ASN A 69 -7.18 0.36 -9.14
C ASN A 69 -6.75 -0.48 -7.93
N ILE A 70 -5.90 -1.50 -8.11
CA ILE A 70 -5.31 -2.28 -7.00
C ILE A 70 -4.57 -1.36 -6.03
N ALA A 71 -3.72 -0.46 -6.56
CA ALA A 71 -2.93 0.43 -5.72
C ALA A 71 -3.75 1.60 -5.14
N SER A 72 -4.70 2.13 -5.91
CA SER A 72 -5.48 3.33 -5.55
C SER A 72 -6.55 3.06 -4.50
N ASN A 73 -7.16 1.86 -4.54
CA ASN A 73 -8.26 1.47 -3.66
C ASN A 73 -7.81 0.47 -2.57
N PHE A 74 -6.51 0.46 -2.26
CA PHE A 74 -5.92 -0.47 -1.30
C PHE A 74 -6.56 -0.36 0.09
N SER A 75 -7.00 -1.48 0.64
CA SER A 75 -7.81 -1.58 1.85
C SER A 75 -7.13 -2.35 2.99
N LEU A 76 -7.71 -2.28 4.19
CA LEU A 76 -7.25 -3.10 5.33
C LEU A 76 -7.36 -4.60 5.05
N ALA A 77 -8.36 -5.03 4.27
CA ALA A 77 -8.51 -6.43 3.89
C ALA A 77 -7.35 -6.89 2.99
N ASP A 78 -6.89 -6.04 2.08
CA ASP A 78 -5.75 -6.32 1.22
C ASP A 78 -4.46 -6.40 2.05
N ALA A 79 -4.26 -5.46 2.98
CA ALA A 79 -3.12 -5.51 3.91
C ALA A 79 -3.10 -6.79 4.75
N GLN A 80 -4.27 -7.25 5.19
CA GLN A 80 -4.42 -8.49 5.94
C GLN A 80 -4.16 -9.73 5.08
N ALA A 81 -4.46 -9.69 3.78
CA ALA A 81 -4.18 -10.80 2.86
C ALA A 81 -2.69 -10.94 2.52
N VAL A 82 -1.92 -9.84 2.59
CA VAL A 82 -0.46 -9.85 2.38
C VAL A 82 0.30 -10.38 3.62
N LYS A 83 -0.27 -10.20 4.80
CA LYS A 83 0.31 -10.57 6.10
C LYS A 83 0.11 -12.04 6.43
#